data_AF-A0A3D3IFG0-F1
#
_entry.id   AF-A0A3D3IFG0-F1
#
_cell.length_a   1.000
_cell.length_b   1.000
_cell.length_c   1.000
_cell.angle_alpha   90.00
_cell.angle_beta   90.00
_cell.angle_gamma   90.00
#
_symmetry.space_group_name_H-M   'P 1'
#
loop_
_entity.id
_entity.type
_entity.pdbx_description
1 polymer ?
#
loop_
_entity_poly.entity_id
_entity_poly.type
_entity_poly.pdbx_seq_one_letter_code
_entity_poly.pdbx_strand_id
1 'polypeptide(L)'
;SRPKRTDFSHSSGFNEDGPLTLQEILPDLDNSPESMLLKEAIWDEITDALDELPKAQREVFIQNEIEERSFRELAEEEGVSINTLLSRKRYAILSLRKRLQQFYDDLMNDN
;
A
#
# COMPACT_ATOMS: atom_id res chain seq x y z
N SER A 1 -24.22 -37.35 -16.51
CA SER A 1 -23.40 -36.85 -15.39
C SER A 1 -21.92 -36.92 -15.72
N ARG A 2 -21.24 -35.76 -15.71
CA ARG A 2 -19.82 -35.55 -15.38
C ARG A 2 -19.59 -34.02 -15.34
N PRO A 3 -19.03 -33.44 -14.27
CA PRO A 3 -18.92 -31.99 -14.12
C PRO A 3 -17.75 -31.46 -14.97
N LYS A 4 -17.97 -30.36 -15.69
CA LYS A 4 -16.86 -29.58 -16.27
C LYS A 4 -16.29 -28.72 -15.16
N ARG A 5 -15.02 -28.98 -14.81
CA ARG A 5 -14.19 -28.12 -13.99
C ARG A 5 -14.11 -26.75 -14.65
N THR A 6 -14.70 -25.75 -14.03
CA THR A 6 -14.38 -24.36 -14.31
C THR A 6 -13.03 -24.08 -13.66
N ASP A 7 -12.06 -23.81 -14.52
CA ASP A 7 -10.78 -23.22 -14.15
C ASP A 7 -11.06 -21.90 -13.44
N PHE A 8 -10.86 -21.89 -12.11
CA PHE A 8 -10.83 -20.66 -11.33
C PHE A 8 -9.44 -20.05 -11.52
N SER A 9 -9.25 -19.31 -12.61
CA SER A 9 -8.36 -18.15 -12.56
C SER A 9 -8.97 -17.21 -11.54
N HIS A 10 -8.51 -17.31 -10.30
CA HIS A 10 -8.79 -16.33 -9.26
C HIS A 10 -8.05 -15.07 -9.71
N SER A 11 -8.77 -14.20 -10.39
CA SER A 11 -8.42 -12.79 -10.54
C SER A 11 -8.09 -12.27 -9.15
N SER A 12 -6.91 -11.69 -9.00
CA SER A 12 -6.52 -10.83 -7.89
C SER A 12 -7.66 -9.85 -7.64
N GLY A 13 -8.46 -10.15 -6.62
CA GLY A 13 -9.63 -9.35 -6.26
C GLY A 13 -9.14 -8.03 -5.71
N PHE A 14 -9.12 -7.01 -6.55
CA PHE A 14 -9.20 -5.64 -6.10
C PHE A 14 -10.50 -5.53 -5.29
N ASN A 15 -10.40 -5.27 -4.00
CA ASN A 15 -11.58 -4.95 -3.19
C ASN A 15 -12.02 -3.54 -3.60
N GLU A 16 -12.89 -3.41 -4.60
CA GLU A 16 -13.35 -2.09 -5.11
C GLU A 16 -14.03 -1.23 -4.02
N ASP A 17 -14.48 -1.84 -2.91
CA ASP A 17 -15.12 -1.18 -1.78
C ASP A 17 -14.23 -1.08 -0.51
N GLY A 18 -12.96 -1.52 -0.58
CA GLY A 18 -12.04 -1.58 0.54
C GLY A 18 -11.19 -0.31 0.76
N PRO A 19 -10.61 -0.12 1.96
CA PRO A 19 -9.57 0.88 2.17
C PRO A 19 -8.37 0.62 1.26
N LEU A 20 -7.76 1.69 0.71
CA LEU A 20 -6.55 1.56 -0.09
C LEU A 20 -5.40 0.94 0.72
N THR A 21 -4.66 0.05 0.09
CA THR A 21 -3.54 -0.70 0.72
C THR A 21 -2.21 -0.37 0.06
N LEU A 22 -1.10 -0.72 0.72
CA LEU A 22 0.23 -0.58 0.14
C LEU A 22 0.40 -1.51 -1.07
N GLN A 23 -0.12 -2.74 -1.00
CA GLN A 23 0.03 -3.73 -2.06
C GLN A 23 -0.54 -3.25 -3.41
N GLU A 24 -1.62 -2.45 -3.39
CA GLU A 24 -2.24 -1.89 -4.60
C GLU A 24 -1.37 -0.87 -5.35
N ILE A 25 -0.31 -0.35 -4.71
CA ILE A 25 0.59 0.65 -5.30
C ILE A 25 2.00 0.14 -5.55
N LEU A 26 2.27 -1.13 -5.22
CA LEU A 26 3.55 -1.78 -5.46
C LEU A 26 3.55 -2.49 -6.83
N PRO A 27 4.70 -2.51 -7.53
CA PRO A 27 4.86 -3.32 -8.73
C PRO A 27 4.92 -4.81 -8.38
N ASP A 28 4.44 -5.65 -9.29
CA ASP A 28 4.61 -7.10 -9.19
C ASP A 28 6.01 -7.49 -9.69
N LEU A 29 6.94 -7.74 -8.76
CA LEU A 29 8.35 -8.01 -9.02
C LEU A 29 8.73 -9.44 -8.64
N ASP A 30 9.47 -10.11 -9.51
CA ASP A 30 9.95 -11.47 -9.29
C ASP A 30 11.12 -11.54 -8.28
N ASN A 31 11.75 -12.71 -8.15
CA ASN A 31 12.87 -12.94 -7.22
C ASN A 31 14.24 -12.95 -7.94
N SER A 32 14.34 -12.29 -9.10
CA SER A 32 15.65 -12.08 -9.74
C SER A 32 16.53 -11.14 -8.90
N PRO A 33 17.87 -11.23 -9.01
CA PRO A 33 18.78 -10.31 -8.32
C PRO A 33 18.48 -8.82 -8.62
N GLU A 34 18.12 -8.52 -9.86
CA GLU A 34 17.74 -7.18 -10.31
C GLU A 34 16.46 -6.71 -9.61
N SER A 35 15.44 -7.57 -9.52
CA SER A 35 14.20 -7.27 -8.78
C SER A 35 14.43 -7.13 -7.28
N MET A 36 15.38 -7.85 -6.68
CA MET A 36 15.73 -7.69 -5.27
C MET A 36 16.31 -6.30 -4.99
N LEU A 37 17.23 -5.83 -5.84
CA LEU A 37 17.80 -4.49 -5.72
C LEU A 37 16.72 -3.41 -5.89
N LEU A 38 15.81 -3.57 -6.85
CA LEU A 38 14.69 -2.65 -7.03
C LEU A 38 13.73 -2.66 -5.82
N LYS A 39 13.46 -3.83 -5.22
CA LYS A 39 12.64 -3.95 -3.99
C LYS A 39 13.27 -3.18 -2.83
N GLU A 40 14.58 -3.26 -2.64
CA GLU A 40 15.30 -2.49 -1.62
C GLU A 40 15.16 -0.99 -1.86
N ALA A 41 15.41 -0.53 -3.09
CA ALA A 41 15.27 0.89 -3.43
C ALA A 41 13.83 1.42 -3.26
N ILE A 42 12.82 0.62 -3.63
CA ILE A 42 11.40 0.95 -3.39
C ILE A 42 11.12 1.06 -1.89
N TRP A 43 11.70 0.19 -1.07
CA TRP A 43 11.49 0.21 0.38
C TRP A 43 12.11 1.44 1.04
N ASP A 44 13.30 1.84 0.61
CA ASP A 44 13.94 3.08 1.05
C ASP A 44 13.08 4.29 0.68
N GLU A 45 12.58 4.35 -0.56
CA GLU A 45 11.70 5.42 -1.01
C GLU A 45 10.38 5.49 -0.21
N ILE A 46 9.79 4.34 0.13
CA ILE A 46 8.60 4.28 1.00
C ILE A 46 8.92 4.83 2.39
N THR A 47 10.07 4.45 2.96
CA THR A 47 10.48 4.88 4.30
C THR A 47 10.67 6.40 4.34
N ASP A 48 11.39 6.96 3.37
CA ASP A 48 11.58 8.40 3.23
C ASP A 48 10.25 9.13 3.05
N ALA A 49 9.38 8.61 2.19
CA ALA A 49 8.06 9.19 1.95
C ALA A 49 7.18 9.20 3.22
N LEU A 50 7.25 8.14 4.04
CA LEU A 50 6.53 8.05 5.29
C LEU A 50 6.98 9.12 6.28
N ASP A 51 8.29 9.40 6.35
CA ASP A 51 8.85 10.40 7.27
C ASP A 51 8.46 11.84 6.93
N GLU A 52 8.10 12.11 5.69
CA GLU A 52 7.57 13.40 5.25
C GLU A 52 6.06 13.59 5.54
N LEU A 53 5.34 12.52 5.91
CA LEU A 53 3.92 12.59 6.15
C LEU A 53 3.56 13.33 7.45
N PRO A 54 2.38 13.98 7.50
CA PRO A 54 1.79 14.38 8.77
C PRO A 54 1.69 13.17 9.70
N LYS A 55 2.14 13.34 10.95
CA LYS A 55 2.22 12.28 11.98
C LYS A 55 0.99 11.36 12.02
N ALA A 56 -0.22 11.94 12.04
CA ALA A 56 -1.47 11.18 12.11
C ALA A 56 -1.77 10.33 10.85
N GLN A 57 -1.23 10.69 9.68
CA GLN A 57 -1.36 9.87 8.47
C GLN A 57 -0.37 8.71 8.48
N ARG A 58 0.89 9.00 8.87
CA ARG A 58 1.93 7.98 9.05
C ARG A 58 1.53 6.93 10.07
N GLU A 59 1.06 7.35 11.25
CA GLU A 59 0.68 6.44 12.32
C GLU A 59 -0.46 5.51 11.90
N VAL A 60 -1.53 6.05 11.32
CA VAL A 60 -2.65 5.23 10.82
C VAL A 60 -2.20 4.28 9.71
N PHE A 61 -1.29 4.71 8.84
CA PHE A 61 -0.72 3.82 7.83
C PHE A 61 0.03 2.65 8.48
N ILE A 62 0.98 2.93 9.37
CA ILE A 62 1.83 1.91 10.03
C ILE A 62 0.97 0.95 10.83
N GLN A 63 0.10 1.47 11.69
CA GLN A 63 -0.74 0.66 12.56
C GLN A 63 -1.66 -0.26 11.77
N ASN A 64 -2.20 0.20 10.64
CA ASN A 64 -3.15 -0.59 9.87
C ASN A 64 -2.50 -1.49 8.79
N GLU A 65 -1.43 -1.06 8.09
CA GLU A 65 -0.73 -1.92 7.10
C GLU A 65 0.27 -2.87 7.74
N ILE A 66 1.04 -2.40 8.73
CA ILE A 66 2.23 -3.11 9.23
C ILE A 66 1.91 -3.84 10.52
N GLU A 67 1.15 -3.21 11.41
CA GLU A 67 0.74 -3.83 12.68
C GLU A 67 -0.63 -4.53 12.60
N GLU A 68 -1.24 -4.54 11.41
CA GLU A 68 -2.53 -5.19 11.10
C GLU A 68 -3.70 -4.80 12.05
N ARG A 69 -3.62 -3.61 12.66
CA ARG A 69 -4.65 -3.10 13.58
C ARG A 69 -5.89 -2.66 12.82
N SER A 70 -7.06 -2.96 13.38
CA SER A 70 -8.34 -2.60 12.75
C SER A 70 -8.69 -1.13 12.99
N PHE A 71 -9.38 -0.50 12.04
CA PHE A 71 -9.88 0.88 12.21
C PHE A 71 -10.82 1.05 13.41
N ARG A 72 -11.48 -0.02 13.86
CA ARG A 72 -12.34 0.00 15.04
C ARG A 72 -11.51 0.18 16.32
N GLU A 73 -10.46 -0.62 16.49
CA GLU A 73 -9.56 -0.52 17.64
C GLU A 73 -8.87 0.85 17.67
N LEU A 74 -8.41 1.35 16.51
CA LEU A 74 -7.80 2.67 16.40
C LEU A 74 -8.78 3.80 16.73
N ALA A 75 -10.04 3.70 16.30
CA ALA A 75 -11.07 4.70 16.59
C ALA A 75 -11.38 4.76 18.10
N GLU A 76 -11.42 3.60 18.76
CA GLU A 76 -11.62 3.49 20.21
C GLU A 76 -10.44 4.06 21.01
N GLU A 77 -9.20 3.83 20.55
CA GLU A 77 -7.99 4.36 21.21
C GLU A 77 -7.82 5.87 21.03
N GLU A 78 -7.98 6.38 19.80
CA GLU A 78 -7.73 7.79 19.48
C GLU A 78 -8.94 8.71 19.75
N GLY A 79 -10.13 8.16 19.96
CA GLY A 79 -11.36 8.93 20.13
C GLY A 79 -11.81 9.68 18.88
N VAL A 80 -11.43 9.19 17.69
CA VAL A 80 -11.83 9.74 16.38
C VAL A 80 -12.72 8.77 15.61
N SER A 81 -13.44 9.26 14.59
CA SER A 81 -14.30 8.38 13.79
C SER A 81 -13.51 7.45 12.88
N ILE A 82 -14.06 6.27 12.55
CA ILE A 82 -13.50 5.35 11.54
C ILE A 82 -13.27 6.09 10.21
N ASN A 83 -14.21 6.95 9.79
CA ASN A 83 -14.07 7.73 8.55
C ASN A 83 -12.88 8.70 8.57
N THR A 84 -12.54 9.23 9.73
CA THR A 84 -11.34 10.07 9.92
C THR A 84 -10.07 9.24 9.68
N LEU A 85 -10.01 8.04 10.23
CA LEU A 85 -8.86 7.14 10.06
C LEU A 85 -8.75 6.65 8.61
N LEU A 86 -9.86 6.25 7.99
CA LEU A 86 -9.90 5.89 6.56
C LEU A 86 -9.39 7.03 5.67
N SER A 87 -9.77 8.27 5.97
CA SER A 87 -9.29 9.44 5.23
C SER A 87 -7.78 9.65 5.42
N ARG A 88 -7.27 9.53 6.66
CA ARG A 88 -5.83 9.62 6.95
C ARG A 88 -5.05 8.53 6.23
N LYS A 89 -5.54 7.28 6.27
CA LYS A 89 -4.97 6.14 5.55
C LYS A 89 -4.90 6.40 4.05
N ARG A 90 -6.01 6.84 3.46
CA ARG A 90 -6.09 7.17 2.03
C ARG A 90 -5.05 8.22 1.65
N TYR A 91 -4.91 9.29 2.43
CA TYR A 91 -3.92 10.33 2.13
C TYR A 91 -2.47 9.85 2.26
N ALA A 92 -2.17 8.98 3.23
CA ALA A 92 -0.87 8.33 3.30
C ALA A 92 -0.58 7.53 2.01
N ILE A 93 -1.48 6.63 1.61
CA ILE A 93 -1.30 5.81 0.39
C ILE A 93 -1.18 6.66 -0.87
N LEU A 94 -1.99 7.70 -1.02
CA LEU A 94 -1.91 8.59 -2.19
C LEU A 94 -0.58 9.35 -2.25
N SER A 95 -0.03 9.73 -1.09
CA SER A 95 1.30 10.36 -1.02
C SER A 95 2.40 9.38 -1.42
N LEU A 96 2.37 8.16 -0.87
CA LEU A 96 3.32 7.10 -1.23
C LEU A 96 3.25 6.79 -2.73
N ARG A 97 2.05 6.64 -3.29
CA ARG A 97 1.84 6.42 -4.73
C ARG A 97 2.48 7.51 -5.57
N LYS A 98 2.29 8.77 -5.19
CA LYS A 98 2.87 9.91 -5.91
C LYS A 98 4.40 9.88 -5.84
N ARG A 99 4.96 9.57 -4.67
CA ARG A 99 6.41 9.48 -4.48
C ARG A 99 7.02 8.35 -5.31
N LEU A 100 6.42 7.17 -5.27
CA LEU A 100 6.85 6.03 -6.07
C LEU A 100 6.74 6.30 -7.56
N GLN A 101 5.67 6.97 -8.02
CA GLN A 101 5.55 7.35 -9.43
C GLN A 101 6.71 8.24 -9.85
N GLN A 102 7.07 9.25 -9.05
CA GLN A 102 8.21 10.12 -9.34
C GLN A 102 9.52 9.32 -9.38
N PHE A 103 9.74 8.45 -8.41
CA PHE A 103 10.90 7.56 -8.37
C PHE A 103 11.03 6.71 -9.64
N TYR A 104 9.94 6.10 -10.11
CA TYR A 104 9.95 5.35 -11.37
C TYR A 104 10.17 6.23 -12.59
N ASP A 105 9.57 7.41 -12.64
CA ASP A 105 9.77 8.35 -13.74
C ASP A 105 11.25 8.77 -13.83
N ASP A 106 11.91 9.02 -12.69
CA ASP A 106 13.33 9.37 -12.63
C ASP A 106 14.23 8.22 -13.10
N LEU A 107 13.96 6.98 -12.66
CA LEU A 107 14.68 5.79 -13.14
C LEU A 107 14.54 5.57 -14.66
N MET A 108 13.41 5.94 -15.25
CA MET A 108 13.16 5.79 -16.69
C MET A 108 13.78 6.93 -17.51
N ASN A 109 13.98 8.11 -16.90
CA ASN A 109 14.59 9.27 -17.55
C ASN A 109 16.13 9.27 -17.46
N ASP A 110 16.72 8.51 -16.54
CA ASP A 110 18.17 8.34 -16.39
C ASP A 110 18.79 7.34 -17.40
N ASN A 111 18.01 6.83 -18.37
CA ASN A 111 18.46 5.97 -19.48
C ASN A 111 18.54 6.70 -20.83
#